data_AF-A0A538TR69-F1
#
_entry.id   AF-A0A538TR69-F1
#
_cell.length_a   1.000
_cell.length_b   1.000
_cell.length_c   1.000
_cell.angle_alpha   90.00
_cell.angle_beta   90.00
_cell.angle_gamma   90.00
#
_symmetry.space_group_name_H-M   'P 1'
#
loop_
_entity.id
_entity.type
_entity.pdbx_description
1 polymer ?
#
loop_
_entity_poly.entity_id
_entity_poly.type
_entity_poly.pdbx_seq_one_letter_code
_entity_poly.pdbx_strand_id
1 'polypeptide(L)'
;MAKKSRNDSPVLDWGLGLSFLLIAAFAVSAAVRVGPQAVVKPKQPIRIQLWNGSGRSGLAAELASYLRDGGFDVLEVANADRSDYRATLVVNRREYPEPARVVAEYLGTSHVIQQAGSQEMIDVTVIVGRDARRWTQPP
;
A
#
# COMPACT_ATOMS: atom_id res chain seq x y z
N MET A 1 50.37 74.76 7.38
CA MET A 1 50.33 73.60 6.44
C MET A 1 51.09 72.46 7.09
N ALA A 2 50.65 71.19 7.19
CA ALA A 2 49.56 70.47 6.56
C ALA A 2 49.02 69.37 7.52
N LYS A 3 47.79 68.97 7.21
CA LYS A 3 46.86 68.09 7.92
C LYS A 3 47.30 66.61 7.82
N LYS A 4 47.19 65.82 8.90
CA LYS A 4 47.08 64.35 8.76
C LYS A 4 46.02 63.78 9.70
N SER A 5 44.92 63.42 9.05
CA SER A 5 43.76 62.62 9.45
C SER A 5 43.95 61.71 10.67
N ARG A 6 43.16 61.94 11.73
CA ARG A 6 42.68 60.86 12.60
C ARG A 6 41.52 60.21 11.84
N ASN A 7 41.76 59.03 11.28
CA ASN A 7 40.73 58.21 10.68
C ASN A 7 39.82 57.70 11.81
N ASP A 8 38.55 58.08 11.74
CA ASP A 8 37.47 57.41 12.44
C ASP A 8 37.43 55.96 11.93
N SER A 9 37.80 55.00 12.77
CA SER A 9 37.52 53.60 12.47
C SER A 9 36.01 53.41 12.45
N PRO A 10 35.41 52.91 11.36
CA PRO A 10 34.01 52.52 11.40
C PRO A 10 33.95 51.39 12.42
N VAL A 11 33.27 51.62 13.53
CA VAL A 11 32.89 50.55 14.45
C VAL A 11 31.86 49.73 13.68
N LEU A 12 32.34 48.91 12.75
CA LEU A 12 31.55 47.83 12.19
C LEU A 12 31.24 46.97 13.39
N ASP A 13 29.98 46.95 13.79
CA ASP A 13 29.52 46.32 15.01
C ASP A 13 29.70 44.81 14.87
N TRP A 14 30.77 44.24 15.45
CA TRP A 14 31.07 42.80 15.33
C TRP A 14 29.91 41.95 15.88
N GLY A 15 29.02 42.52 16.70
CA GLY A 15 27.79 41.88 17.18
C GLY A 15 26.73 41.61 16.09
N LEU A 16 26.62 42.45 15.06
CA LEU A 16 25.65 42.26 13.97
C LEU A 16 26.08 41.14 13.01
N GLY A 17 27.37 41.06 12.71
CA GLY A 17 27.93 40.01 11.86
C GLY A 17 27.86 38.61 12.50
N LEU A 18 28.12 38.50 13.81
CA LEU A 18 28.01 37.24 14.55
C LEU A 18 26.56 36.76 14.64
N SER A 19 25.61 37.69 14.82
CA SER A 19 24.18 37.38 14.89
C SER A 19 23.63 36.84 13.57
N PHE A 20 24.07 37.39 12.43
CA PHE A 20 23.71 36.86 11.11
C PHE A 20 24.22 35.43 10.90
N LEU A 21 25.41 35.12 11.39
CA LEU A 21 26.04 33.80 11.26
C LEU A 21 25.34 32.75 12.15
N LEU A 22 24.88 33.14 13.34
CA LEU A 22 24.09 32.29 14.23
C LEU A 22 22.68 32.01 13.69
N ILE A 23 22.01 33.02 13.11
CA ILE A 23 20.69 32.85 12.47
C ILE A 23 20.82 31.92 11.26
N ALA A 24 21.86 32.09 10.44
CA ALA A 24 22.13 31.20 9.31
C ALA A 24 22.40 29.76 9.78
N ALA A 25 23.22 29.57 10.81
CA ALA A 25 23.52 28.24 11.37
C ALA A 25 22.28 27.58 11.99
N PHE A 26 21.42 28.33 12.67
CA PHE A 26 20.16 27.82 13.22
C PHE A 26 19.16 27.44 12.12
N ALA A 27 19.03 28.26 11.07
CA ALA A 27 18.17 27.97 9.92
C ALA A 27 18.63 26.72 9.17
N VAL A 28 19.94 26.54 8.96
CA VAL A 28 20.51 25.33 8.36
C VAL A 28 20.30 24.11 9.26
N SER A 29 20.52 24.23 10.57
CA SER A 29 20.27 23.14 11.53
C SER A 29 18.80 22.72 11.58
N ALA A 30 17.87 23.69 11.51
CA ALA A 30 16.45 23.42 11.43
C ALA A 30 16.06 22.74 10.11
N ALA A 31 16.56 23.22 8.97
CA ALA A 31 16.25 22.66 7.65
C ALA A 31 16.82 21.23 7.46
N VAL A 32 18.00 20.94 8.01
CA VAL A 32 18.59 19.58 7.97
C VAL A 32 17.82 18.61 8.86
N ARG A 33 17.21 19.06 9.95
CA ARG A 33 16.36 18.23 10.81
C ARG A 33 14.97 17.98 10.22
N VAL A 34 14.48 18.87 9.37
CA VAL A 34 13.22 18.74 8.63
C VAL A 34 13.53 18.36 7.18
N GLY A 35 14.25 17.26 6.98
CA GLY A 35 14.41 16.66 5.66
C GLY A 35 13.04 16.27 5.08
N PRO A 36 12.92 16.09 3.74
CA PRO A 36 11.68 15.64 3.13
C PRO A 36 11.30 14.30 3.73
N GLN A 37 10.26 14.31 4.58
CA GLN A 37 9.63 13.09 5.06
C GLN A 37 9.10 12.39 3.81
N ALA A 38 9.65 11.23 3.48
CA ALA A 38 9.08 10.38 2.46
C ALA A 38 7.64 10.09 2.90
N VAL A 39 6.66 10.65 2.18
CA VAL A 39 5.26 10.35 2.43
C VAL A 39 5.08 8.87 2.14
N VAL A 40 5.08 8.05 3.19
CA VAL A 40 4.78 6.63 3.10
C VAL A 40 3.31 6.55 2.68
N LYS A 41 3.06 6.39 1.38
CA LYS A 41 1.71 6.04 0.91
C LYS A 41 1.35 4.72 1.59
N PRO A 42 0.20 4.64 2.30
CA PRO A 42 -0.24 3.36 2.84
C PRO A 42 -0.34 2.35 1.71
N LYS A 43 0.20 1.15 1.93
CA LYS A 43 0.09 0.04 0.98
C LYS A 43 -1.40 -0.19 0.73
N GLN A 44 -1.87 0.00 -0.50
CA GLN A 44 -3.27 -0.22 -0.82
C GLN A 44 -3.61 -1.70 -0.58
N PRO A 45 -4.79 -2.01 0.00
CA PRO A 45 -5.21 -3.39 0.18
C PRO A 45 -5.35 -4.07 -1.19
N ILE A 46 -5.12 -5.38 -1.23
CA ILE A 46 -5.33 -6.18 -2.44
C ILE A 46 -6.83 -6.27 -2.69
N ARG A 47 -7.26 -5.83 -3.88
CA ARG A 47 -8.67 -5.80 -4.29
C ARG A 47 -9.08 -7.11 -4.94
N ILE A 48 -10.10 -7.74 -4.35
CA ILE A 48 -10.57 -9.08 -4.71
C ILE A 48 -12.01 -9.02 -5.22
N GLN A 49 -12.28 -9.76 -6.29
CA GLN A 49 -13.63 -10.19 -6.64
C GLN A 49 -13.79 -11.70 -6.40
N LEU A 50 -14.95 -12.12 -5.89
CA LEU A 50 -15.27 -13.50 -5.56
C LEU A 50 -16.36 -14.05 -6.46
N TRP A 51 -16.09 -15.17 -7.10
CA TRP A 51 -17.01 -15.81 -8.05
C TRP A 51 -17.43 -17.16 -7.48
N ASN A 52 -18.69 -17.30 -7.08
CA ASN A 52 -19.20 -18.52 -6.47
C ASN A 52 -19.35 -19.64 -7.50
N GLY A 53 -18.40 -20.57 -7.46
CA GLY A 53 -18.40 -21.77 -8.28
C GLY A 53 -18.66 -23.06 -7.52
N SER A 54 -19.04 -22.96 -6.24
CA SER A 54 -19.05 -24.09 -5.31
C SER A 54 -20.30 -24.97 -5.40
N GLY A 55 -21.40 -24.42 -5.93
CA GLY A 55 -22.71 -25.04 -5.90
C GLY A 55 -23.46 -24.89 -4.57
N ARG A 56 -22.88 -24.15 -3.60
CA ARG A 56 -23.54 -23.78 -2.35
C ARG A 56 -23.83 -22.28 -2.33
N SER A 57 -25.10 -21.92 -2.13
CA SER A 57 -25.47 -20.52 -1.89
C SER A 57 -24.80 -20.01 -0.60
N GLY A 58 -24.38 -18.74 -0.60
CA GLY A 58 -23.77 -18.08 0.55
C GLY A 58 -22.27 -18.36 0.78
N LEU A 59 -21.68 -19.43 0.23
CA LEU A 59 -20.28 -19.79 0.53
C LEU A 59 -19.28 -18.71 0.13
N ALA A 60 -19.49 -18.05 -1.02
CA ALA A 60 -18.62 -16.95 -1.44
C ALA A 60 -18.75 -15.72 -0.54
N ALA A 61 -19.93 -15.47 0.05
CA ALA A 61 -20.13 -14.39 1.01
C ALA A 61 -19.45 -14.72 2.35
N GLU A 62 -19.54 -15.97 2.82
CA GLU A 62 -18.79 -16.45 3.99
C GLU A 62 -17.27 -16.28 3.78
N LEU A 63 -16.76 -16.67 2.60
CA LEU A 63 -15.34 -16.49 2.27
C LEU A 63 -14.96 -15.01 2.12
N ALA A 64 -15.87 -14.16 1.64
CA ALA A 64 -15.66 -12.72 1.58
C ALA A 64 -15.41 -12.13 2.97
N SER A 65 -16.17 -12.54 3.98
CA SER A 65 -15.94 -12.11 5.36
C SER A 65 -14.56 -12.55 5.86
N TYR A 66 -14.20 -13.82 5.66
CA TYR A 66 -12.88 -14.34 6.05
C TYR A 66 -11.70 -13.60 5.38
N LEU A 67 -11.85 -13.22 4.10
CA LEU A 67 -10.85 -12.41 3.40
C LEU A 67 -10.82 -10.96 3.93
N ARG A 68 -11.96 -10.34 4.22
CA ARG A 68 -11.98 -8.99 4.81
C ARG A 68 -11.32 -8.96 6.18
N ASP A 69 -11.54 -9.97 7.01
CA ASP A 69 -10.88 -10.12 8.31
C ASP A 69 -9.35 -10.26 8.17
N GLY A 70 -8.89 -10.79 7.02
CA GLY A 70 -7.48 -10.85 6.64
C GLY A 70 -6.87 -9.55 6.08
N GLY A 71 -7.64 -8.46 6.01
CA GLY A 71 -7.19 -7.17 5.51
C GLY A 71 -7.27 -7.02 3.98
N PHE A 72 -7.96 -7.92 3.29
CA PHE A 72 -8.21 -7.82 1.85
C PHE A 72 -9.44 -6.97 1.56
N ASP A 73 -9.43 -6.26 0.43
CA ASP A 73 -10.56 -5.44 -0.01
C ASP A 73 -11.44 -6.23 -0.99
N VAL A 74 -12.53 -6.83 -0.49
CA VAL A 74 -13.46 -7.57 -1.35
C VAL A 74 -14.49 -6.60 -1.93
N LEU A 75 -14.32 -6.28 -3.22
CA LEU A 75 -15.13 -5.33 -3.97
C LEU A 75 -16.43 -5.93 -4.50
N GLU A 76 -16.39 -7.21 -4.90
CA GLU A 76 -17.52 -7.86 -5.56
C GLU A 76 -17.66 -9.32 -5.16
N VAL A 77 -18.91 -9.77 -5.04
CA VAL A 77 -19.28 -11.18 -4.88
C VAL A 77 -20.38 -11.49 -5.90
N ALA A 78 -20.11 -12.43 -6.79
CA ALA A 78 -21.01 -12.85 -7.87
C ALA A 78 -21.00 -14.38 -8.02
N ASN A 79 -21.76 -14.92 -8.97
CA ASN A 79 -21.68 -16.33 -9.36
C ASN A 79 -20.62 -16.53 -10.44
N ALA A 80 -19.93 -17.67 -10.40
CA ALA A 80 -19.06 -18.09 -11.49
C ALA A 80 -19.87 -18.60 -12.69
N ASP A 81 -19.16 -18.85 -13.80
CA ASP A 81 -19.71 -19.45 -15.02
C ASP A 81 -20.23 -20.88 -14.81
N ARG A 82 -19.65 -21.59 -13.85
CA ARG A 82 -20.05 -22.94 -13.44
C ARG A 82 -20.17 -23.04 -11.93
N SER A 83 -20.92 -24.02 -11.44
CA SER A 83 -21.20 -24.24 -10.01
C SER A 83 -20.65 -25.56 -9.46
N ASP A 84 -19.74 -26.21 -10.17
CA ASP A 84 -19.18 -27.52 -9.82
C ASP A 84 -17.66 -27.50 -9.59
N TYR A 85 -17.08 -26.31 -9.34
CA TYR A 85 -15.66 -26.17 -9.00
C TYR A 85 -15.35 -26.91 -7.69
N ARG A 86 -14.46 -27.90 -7.78
CA ARG A 86 -14.03 -28.69 -6.62
C ARG A 86 -13.04 -27.92 -5.74
N ALA A 87 -12.10 -27.23 -6.37
CA ALA A 87 -11.04 -26.48 -5.73
C ALA A 87 -11.21 -24.97 -5.94
N THR A 88 -10.78 -24.18 -4.96
CA THR A 88 -10.78 -22.73 -5.01
C THR A 88 -9.55 -22.25 -5.78
N LEU A 89 -9.79 -21.44 -6.81
CA LEU A 89 -8.76 -20.94 -7.73
C LEU A 89 -8.49 -19.47 -7.48
N VAL A 90 -7.21 -19.09 -7.48
CA VAL A 90 -6.76 -17.70 -7.36
C VAL A 90 -6.26 -17.26 -8.74
N VAL A 91 -6.99 -16.36 -9.37
CA VAL A 91 -6.66 -15.84 -10.70
C VAL A 91 -6.02 -14.47 -10.55
N ASN A 92 -4.76 -14.35 -10.95
CA ASN A 92 -4.05 -13.07 -11.01
C ASN A 92 -4.56 -12.24 -12.18
N ARG A 93 -4.99 -11.01 -11.92
CA ARG A 93 -5.42 -10.04 -12.95
C ARG A 93 -4.35 -9.02 -13.31
N ARG A 94 -3.22 -9.00 -12.58
CA ARG A 94 -2.09 -8.11 -12.82
C ARG A 94 -0.98 -8.76 -13.62
N GLU A 95 -0.12 -7.95 -14.23
CA GLU A 95 1.09 -8.44 -14.89
C GLU A 95 2.09 -9.06 -13.90
N TYR A 96 2.14 -8.52 -12.69
CA TYR A 96 2.99 -9.02 -11.61
C TYR A 96 2.23 -10.01 -10.71
N PRO A 97 2.88 -11.08 -10.21
CA PRO A 97 2.22 -12.17 -9.49
C PRO A 97 1.92 -11.88 -8.02
N GLU A 98 2.52 -10.84 -7.44
CA GLU A 98 2.55 -10.61 -5.98
C GLU A 98 1.15 -10.61 -5.32
N PRO A 99 0.12 -9.90 -5.83
CA PRO A 99 -1.20 -9.91 -5.20
C PRO A 99 -1.82 -11.31 -5.11
N ALA A 100 -1.76 -12.07 -6.22
CA ALA A 100 -2.30 -13.41 -6.27
C ALA A 100 -1.52 -14.38 -5.37
N ARG A 101 -0.19 -14.22 -5.28
CA ARG A 101 0.64 -15.01 -4.37
C ARG A 101 0.24 -14.79 -2.92
N VAL A 102 0.09 -13.54 -2.49
CA VAL A 102 -0.34 -13.20 -1.12
C VAL A 102 -1.71 -13.81 -0.79
N VAL A 103 -2.67 -13.71 -1.72
CA VAL A 103 -4.00 -14.32 -1.53
C VAL A 103 -3.93 -15.85 -1.46
N ALA A 104 -3.13 -16.47 -2.32
CA ALA A 104 -2.96 -17.92 -2.36
C ALA A 104 -2.29 -18.45 -1.08
N GLU A 105 -1.28 -17.74 -0.57
CA GLU A 105 -0.61 -18.03 0.70
C GLU A 105 -1.58 -17.89 1.88
N TYR A 106 -2.38 -16.81 1.93
CA TYR A 106 -3.38 -16.62 2.98
C TYR A 106 -4.46 -17.70 2.99
N LEU A 107 -4.90 -18.14 1.82
CA LEU A 107 -5.86 -19.23 1.68
C LEU A 107 -5.20 -20.61 1.88
N GLY A 108 -3.88 -20.75 1.74
CA GLY A 108 -3.23 -22.06 1.72
C GLY A 108 -3.68 -22.91 0.53
N THR A 109 -3.72 -22.30 -0.66
CA THR A 109 -4.02 -23.00 -1.93
C THR A 109 -2.85 -22.82 -2.90
N SER A 110 -2.51 -23.88 -3.64
CA SER A 110 -1.52 -23.83 -4.72
C SER A 110 -2.13 -23.55 -6.10
N HIS A 111 -3.47 -23.43 -6.17
CA HIS A 111 -4.19 -23.26 -7.43
C HIS A 111 -4.19 -21.80 -7.88
N VAL A 112 -3.07 -21.34 -8.44
CA VAL A 112 -2.91 -19.99 -8.98
C VAL A 112 -2.88 -20.00 -10.50
N ILE A 113 -3.65 -19.12 -11.13
CA ILE A 113 -3.74 -18.97 -12.59
C ILE A 113 -3.36 -17.53 -12.96
N GLN A 114 -2.49 -17.36 -13.96
CA GLN A 114 -2.16 -16.06 -14.52
C GLN A 114 -3.15 -15.70 -15.64
N GLN A 115 -3.94 -14.66 -15.46
CA GLN A 115 -4.82 -14.13 -16.50
C GLN A 115 -4.92 -12.61 -16.37
N ALA A 116 -3.83 -11.94 -16.75
CA ALA A 116 -3.79 -10.49 -16.86
C ALA A 116 -4.89 -10.02 -17.82
N GLY A 117 -5.57 -8.95 -17.46
CA GLY A 117 -6.66 -8.38 -18.26
C GLY A 117 -6.82 -6.89 -18.01
N SER A 118 -7.77 -6.26 -18.70
CA SER A 118 -8.03 -4.81 -18.63
C SER A 118 -8.79 -4.37 -17.37
N GLN A 119 -9.05 -5.26 -16.41
CA GLN A 119 -9.75 -4.91 -15.17
C GLN A 119 -8.81 -4.15 -14.22
N GLU A 120 -8.63 -2.86 -14.46
CA GLU A 120 -7.72 -2.00 -13.71
C GLU A 120 -8.03 -1.92 -12.20
N MET A 121 -9.27 -2.22 -11.82
CA MET A 121 -9.74 -2.12 -10.44
C MET A 121 -9.58 -3.42 -9.63
N ILE A 122 -9.30 -4.55 -10.29
CA ILE A 122 -9.24 -5.87 -9.65
C ILE A 122 -7.81 -6.38 -9.69
N ASP A 123 -7.26 -6.75 -8.53
CA ASP A 123 -5.93 -7.36 -8.45
C ASP A 123 -6.04 -8.88 -8.60
N VAL A 124 -7.04 -9.48 -7.96
CA VAL A 124 -7.24 -10.94 -7.89
C VAL A 124 -8.71 -11.29 -8.06
N THR A 125 -8.99 -12.33 -8.85
CA THR A 125 -10.29 -13.02 -8.83
C THR A 125 -10.15 -14.33 -8.09
N VAL A 126 -11.01 -14.60 -7.13
CA VAL A 126 -11.08 -15.89 -6.45
C VAL A 126 -12.33 -16.62 -6.91
N ILE A 127 -12.15 -17.73 -7.62
CA ILE A 127 -13.25 -18.65 -7.99
C ILE A 127 -13.42 -19.63 -6.83
N VAL A 128 -14.55 -19.54 -6.15
CA VAL A 128 -14.83 -20.26 -4.90
C VAL A 128 -15.25 -21.68 -5.22
N GLY A 129 -14.43 -22.65 -4.81
CA GLY A 129 -14.71 -24.07 -4.93
C GLY A 129 -15.43 -24.65 -3.71
N ARG A 130 -15.77 -25.93 -3.78
CA ARG A 130 -16.38 -26.68 -2.66
C ARG A 130 -15.47 -26.78 -1.44
N ASP A 131 -14.16 -26.79 -1.66
CA ASP A 131 -13.13 -26.79 -0.61
C ASP A 131 -13.14 -25.52 0.25
N ALA A 132 -13.84 -24.45 -0.16
CA ALA A 132 -13.91 -23.21 0.60
C ALA A 132 -14.59 -23.32 1.97
N ARG A 133 -15.28 -24.43 2.22
CA ARG A 133 -15.81 -24.78 3.55
C ARG A 133 -14.72 -24.78 4.63
N ARG A 134 -13.45 -25.05 4.27
CA ARG A 134 -12.33 -25.08 5.23
C ARG A 134 -12.02 -23.75 5.92
N TRP A 135 -12.42 -22.61 5.33
CA TRP A 135 -12.19 -21.28 5.90
C TRP A 135 -13.46 -20.63 6.46
N THR A 136 -14.61 -21.23 6.21
CA THR A 136 -15.92 -20.61 6.41
C THR A 136 -16.77 -21.34 7.46
N GLN A 137 -16.34 -22.53 7.88
CA GLN A 137 -16.94 -23.21 9.01
C GLN A 137 -16.21 -22.85 10.31
N PRO A 138 -16.94 -22.64 11.42
CA PRO A 138 -16.31 -22.57 12.73
C PRO A 138 -15.60 -23.90 13.04
N PRO A 139 -14.53 -23.88 13.85
CA PRO A 139 -13.78 -25.07 14.24
C PRO A 139 -14.65 -26.12 14.95
#